data_AF-A0A481SX45-F1
#
_entry.id   AF-A0A481SX45-F1
#
_cell.length_a   1.000
_cell.length_b   1.000
_cell.length_c   1.000
_cell.angle_alpha   90.00
_cell.angle_beta   90.00
_cell.angle_gamma   90.00
#
_symmetry.space_group_name_H-M   'P 1'
#
loop_
_entity.id
_entity.type
_entity.pdbx_description
1 polymer ?
#
loop_
_entity_poly.entity_id
_entity_poly.type
_entity_poly.pdbx_seq_one_letter_code
_entity_poly.pdbx_strand_id
1 'polypeptide(L)'
;MVEERNPLIRFVNSMYSLIDGPVTFFREKIVEPNQEKYPYYHQKFRRVAGIDECYTDDYVCKFEAQHQFLRDRSVDCEILSILRQRYEHCNTEDLNNRGEEKCEAIYEVYKDAAGAWFAKYGDLGPMPDVLFAFTKQQHRMIWERRHGPVGSGMKEDEFKVEDPDAPRKKP
;
A
#
# COMPACT_ATOMS: atom_id res chain seq x y z
N MET A 1 19.39 36.33 2.64
CA MET A 1 20.35 36.04 3.73
C MET A 1 19.70 36.51 5.00
N VAL A 2 19.22 35.57 5.83
CA VAL A 2 18.50 35.88 7.07
C VAL A 2 19.51 36.42 8.07
N GLU A 3 19.20 37.54 8.71
CA GLU A 3 20.09 38.21 9.66
C GLU A 3 20.18 37.41 10.97
N GLU A 4 21.36 36.83 11.24
CA GLU A 4 21.59 35.92 12.36
C GLU A 4 21.83 36.68 13.68
N ARG A 5 20.80 36.76 14.53
CA ARG A 5 20.85 37.48 15.81
C ARG A 5 21.51 36.72 16.97
N ASN A 6 21.80 35.42 16.85
CA ASN A 6 22.23 34.55 17.95
C ASN A 6 23.62 33.91 17.70
N PRO A 7 24.61 34.03 18.61
CA PRO A 7 25.96 33.48 18.43
C PRO A 7 26.03 31.97 18.22
N LEU A 8 25.07 31.20 18.76
CA LEU A 8 24.99 29.76 18.52
C LEU A 8 24.65 29.43 17.07
N ILE A 9 23.75 30.19 16.47
CA ILE A 9 23.35 30.01 15.06
C ILE A 9 24.54 30.29 14.15
N ARG A 10 25.31 31.35 14.46
CA ARG A 10 26.52 31.72 13.73
C ARG A 10 27.59 30.61 13.75
N PHE A 11 27.72 29.91 14.87
CA PHE A 11 28.65 28.78 15.01
C PHE A 11 28.19 27.54 14.23
N VAL A 12 26.91 27.19 14.30
CA VAL A 12 26.35 26.06 13.53
C VAL A 12 26.48 26.33 12.04
N ASN A 13 26.20 27.56 11.59
CA ASN A 13 26.29 27.94 10.19
C ASN A 13 27.75 27.99 9.70
N SER A 14 28.71 28.38 10.54
CA SER A 14 30.13 28.31 10.18
C SER A 14 30.62 26.85 10.05
N MET A 15 30.15 25.95 10.92
CA MET A 15 30.42 24.51 10.77
C MET A 15 29.77 23.92 9.52
N TYR A 16 28.52 24.26 9.24
CA TYR A 16 27.80 23.80 8.05
C TYR A 16 28.53 24.22 6.77
N SER A 17 28.90 25.49 6.67
CA SER A 17 29.64 26.02 5.50
C SER A 17 31.05 25.43 5.35
N LEU A 18 31.73 25.10 6.45
CA LEU A 18 33.03 24.41 6.41
C LEU A 18 32.95 22.99 5.83
N ILE A 19 31.81 22.31 5.99
CA ILE A 19 31.60 20.94 5.49
C ILE A 19 30.91 20.94 4.12
N ASP A 20 29.89 21.78 3.93
CA ASP A 20 29.11 21.83 2.71
C ASP A 20 29.92 22.40 1.54
N GLY A 21 30.79 23.38 1.79
CA GLY A 21 31.69 23.95 0.78
C GLY A 21 32.56 22.91 0.05
N PRO A 22 33.33 22.06 0.75
CA PRO A 22 34.11 21.03 0.10
C PRO A 22 33.25 19.91 -0.52
N VAL A 23 32.09 19.58 0.07
CA VAL A 23 31.18 18.55 -0.48
C VAL A 23 30.54 18.99 -1.80
N THR A 24 30.04 20.23 -1.85
CA THR A 24 29.50 20.85 -3.07
C THR A 24 30.58 20.99 -4.14
N PHE A 25 31.79 21.43 -3.78
CA PHE A 25 32.93 21.47 -4.68
C PHE A 25 33.25 20.09 -5.29
N PHE A 26 33.30 19.03 -4.46
CA PHE A 26 33.57 17.67 -4.93
C PHE A 26 32.47 17.17 -5.88
N ARG A 27 31.20 17.42 -5.55
CA ARG A 27 30.06 17.08 -6.40
C ARG A 27 30.19 17.76 -7.77
N GLU A 28 30.37 19.07 -7.81
CA GLU A 28 30.38 19.85 -9.05
C GLU A 28 31.64 19.62 -9.90
N LYS A 29 32.80 19.46 -9.27
CA LYS A 29 34.09 19.39 -9.98
C LYS A 29 34.55 17.98 -10.32
N ILE A 30 34.11 16.96 -9.57
CA ILE A 30 34.57 15.59 -9.75
C ILE A 30 33.42 14.67 -10.16
N VAL A 31 32.29 14.70 -9.43
CA VAL A 31 31.19 13.74 -9.66
C VAL A 31 30.40 14.07 -10.92
N GLU A 32 29.87 15.29 -11.04
CA GLU A 32 29.02 15.71 -12.15
C GLU A 32 29.68 15.61 -13.54
N PRO A 33 30.94 16.03 -13.75
CA PRO A 33 31.60 15.87 -15.05
C PRO A 33 32.00 14.42 -15.37
N ASN A 34 32.18 13.58 -14.36
CA ASN A 34 32.50 12.16 -14.53
C ASN A 34 31.24 11.28 -14.66
N GLN A 35 30.05 11.83 -14.43
CA GLN A 35 28.80 11.10 -14.50
C GLN A 35 28.32 10.98 -15.94
N GLU A 36 28.44 9.78 -16.52
CA GLU A 36 27.83 9.47 -17.81
C GLU A 36 26.29 9.53 -17.71
N LYS A 37 25.67 10.51 -18.39
CA LYS A 37 24.21 10.64 -18.44
C LYS A 37 23.67 9.76 -19.58
N TYR A 38 23.21 8.57 -19.23
CA TYR A 38 22.45 7.70 -20.14
C TYR A 38 20.95 7.80 -19.87
N PRO A 39 20.10 7.83 -20.91
CA PRO A 39 18.66 7.82 -20.70
C PRO A 39 18.23 6.45 -20.17
N TYR A 40 17.42 6.46 -19.11
CA TYR A 40 16.69 5.27 -18.64
C TYR A 40 15.20 5.52 -18.83
N TYR A 41 14.46 4.46 -19.19
CA TYR A 41 13.01 4.55 -19.43
C TYR A 41 12.26 3.68 -18.43
N HIS A 42 11.10 4.16 -18.00
CA HIS A 42 10.20 3.35 -17.20
C HIS A 42 9.56 2.26 -18.06
N GLN A 43 9.67 1.00 -17.64
CA GLN A 43 9.09 -0.12 -18.35
C GLN A 43 7.56 -0.03 -18.32
N LYS A 44 6.93 -0.12 -19.49
CA LYS A 44 5.47 -0.14 -19.62
C LYS A 44 5.02 -1.53 -20.00
N PHE A 45 4.35 -2.21 -19.06
CA PHE A 45 3.71 -3.50 -19.34
C PHE A 45 2.33 -3.26 -19.95
N ARG A 46 2.03 -3.92 -21.07
CA ARG A 46 0.67 -4.00 -21.59
C ARG A 46 -0.18 -4.88 -20.67
N ARG A 47 -1.48 -4.60 -20.62
CA ARG A 47 -2.44 -5.47 -19.93
C ARG A 47 -2.64 -6.76 -20.74
N VAL A 48 -2.81 -7.85 -20.02
CA VAL A 48 -3.16 -9.19 -20.47
C VAL A 48 -4.57 -9.50 -19.96
N ALA A 49 -5.23 -10.47 -20.58
CA ALA A 49 -6.49 -11.05 -20.13
C ALA A 49 -6.42 -11.48 -18.65
N GLY A 50 -7.54 -11.32 -17.95
CA GLY A 50 -7.70 -11.77 -16.57
C GLY A 50 -7.85 -13.29 -16.47
N ILE A 51 -7.80 -13.81 -15.24
CA ILE A 51 -7.98 -15.26 -15.00
C ILE A 51 -9.41 -15.75 -15.33
N ASP A 52 -10.37 -14.84 -15.34
CA ASP A 52 -11.78 -15.06 -15.66
C ASP A 52 -12.03 -15.32 -17.15
N GLU A 53 -11.18 -14.79 -18.03
CA GLU A 53 -11.26 -14.99 -19.48
C GLU A 53 -10.50 -16.23 -19.96
N CYS A 54 -9.54 -16.72 -19.16
CA CYS A 54 -8.73 -17.89 -19.50
C CYS A 54 -9.51 -19.21 -19.38
N TYR A 55 -9.24 -20.14 -20.30
CA TYR A 55 -9.74 -21.53 -20.18
C TYR A 55 -9.04 -22.30 -19.06
N THR A 56 -9.67 -23.40 -18.63
CA THR A 56 -9.17 -24.21 -17.51
C THR A 56 -7.95 -25.07 -17.87
N ASP A 57 -7.72 -25.34 -19.15
CA ASP A 57 -6.61 -26.12 -19.70
C ASP A 57 -5.49 -25.26 -20.30
N ASP A 58 -5.73 -23.97 -20.57
CA ASP A 58 -4.72 -23.05 -21.09
C ASP A 58 -3.77 -22.57 -19.97
N TYR A 59 -2.63 -23.24 -19.85
CA TYR A 59 -1.59 -22.87 -18.89
C TYR A 59 -0.84 -21.58 -19.25
N VAL A 60 -0.78 -21.20 -20.53
CA VAL A 60 -0.04 -20.01 -20.98
C VAL A 60 -0.82 -18.76 -20.58
N CYS A 61 -2.13 -18.74 -20.83
CA CYS A 61 -3.01 -17.64 -20.40
C CYS A 61 -2.95 -17.46 -18.87
N LYS A 62 -3.05 -18.55 -18.11
CA LYS A 62 -2.95 -18.51 -16.64
C LYS A 62 -1.61 -17.99 -16.15
N PHE A 63 -0.52 -18.39 -16.80
CA PHE A 63 0.83 -17.93 -16.46
C PHE A 63 0.98 -16.43 -16.66
N GLU A 64 0.53 -15.90 -17.80
CA GLU A 64 0.59 -14.47 -18.08
C GLU A 64 -0.29 -13.65 -17.11
N ALA A 65 -1.51 -14.15 -16.83
CA ALA A 65 -2.44 -13.56 -15.86
C ALA A 65 -1.85 -13.56 -14.45
N GLN A 66 -1.22 -14.66 -14.02
CA GLN A 66 -0.53 -14.77 -12.74
C GLN A 66 0.62 -13.76 -12.63
N HIS A 67 1.42 -13.60 -13.69
CA HIS A 67 2.48 -12.60 -13.69
C HIS A 67 1.97 -11.17 -13.65
N GLN A 68 0.85 -10.87 -14.30
CA GLN A 68 0.19 -9.57 -14.17
C GLN A 68 -0.30 -9.34 -12.75
N PHE A 69 -0.95 -10.33 -12.14
CA PHE A 69 -1.43 -10.27 -10.76
C PHE A 69 -0.29 -10.02 -9.76
N LEU A 70 0.86 -10.70 -9.90
CA LEU A 70 2.02 -10.49 -9.03
C LEU A 70 2.62 -9.08 -9.19
N ARG A 71 2.67 -8.56 -10.42
CA ARG A 71 3.11 -7.18 -10.67
C ARG A 71 2.16 -6.17 -10.04
N ASP A 72 0.85 -6.35 -10.25
CA ASP A 72 -0.16 -5.47 -9.66
C ASP A 72 -0.13 -5.54 -8.12
N ARG A 73 0.09 -6.72 -7.53
CA ARG A 73 0.30 -6.86 -6.09
C ARG A 73 1.51 -6.06 -5.61
N SER A 74 2.64 -6.12 -6.33
CA SER A 74 3.83 -5.34 -5.98
C SER A 74 3.55 -3.85 -6.04
N VAL A 75 2.84 -3.38 -7.06
CA VAL A 75 2.44 -1.97 -7.19
C VAL A 75 1.53 -1.56 -6.03
N ASP A 76 0.53 -2.36 -5.70
CA ASP A 76 -0.40 -2.08 -4.60
C ASP A 76 0.31 -2.06 -3.22
N CYS A 77 1.32 -2.92 -3.01
CA CYS A 77 2.17 -2.87 -1.82
C CYS A 77 2.96 -1.54 -1.74
N GLU A 78 3.51 -1.06 -2.85
CA GLU A 78 4.23 0.22 -2.88
C GLU A 78 3.29 1.42 -2.70
N ILE A 79 2.05 1.34 -3.19
CA ILE A 79 1.03 2.37 -2.93
C ILE A 79 0.79 2.49 -1.42
N LEU A 80 0.65 1.37 -0.70
CA LEU A 80 0.52 1.41 0.76
C LEU A 80 1.77 1.96 1.46
N SER A 81 2.95 1.58 0.98
CA SER A 81 4.23 2.08 1.50
C SER A 81 4.30 3.61 1.40
N ILE A 82 3.94 4.18 0.24
CA ILE A 82 3.91 5.63 0.02
C ILE A 82 2.89 6.32 0.93
N LEU A 83 1.68 5.78 1.06
CA LEU A 83 0.65 6.35 1.95
C LEU A 83 1.09 6.35 3.41
N ARG A 84 1.73 5.27 3.85
CA ARG A 84 2.31 5.17 5.19
C ARG A 84 3.44 6.19 5.39
N GLN A 85 4.37 6.31 4.45
CA GLN A 85 5.45 7.30 4.51
C GLN A 85 4.92 8.73 4.60
N ARG A 86 3.84 9.05 3.88
CA ARG A 86 3.20 10.37 3.96
C ARG A 86 2.64 10.66 5.34
N TYR A 87 1.99 9.66 5.95
CA TYR A 87 1.49 9.79 7.31
C TYR A 87 2.64 9.94 8.32
N GLU A 88 3.69 9.12 8.21
CA GLU A 88 4.88 9.21 9.08
C GLU A 88 5.59 10.57 8.93
N HIS A 89 5.70 11.09 7.70
CA HIS A 89 6.25 12.42 7.44
C HIS A 89 5.41 13.52 8.08
N CYS A 90 4.08 13.49 7.90
CA CYS A 90 3.16 14.43 8.54
C CYS A 90 3.33 14.46 10.07
N ASN A 91 3.45 13.28 10.69
CA ASN A 91 3.66 13.14 12.14
C ASN A 91 5.04 13.59 12.62
N THR A 92 6.05 13.58 11.73
CA THR A 92 7.43 13.97 12.07
C THR A 92 7.65 15.47 11.99
N GLU A 93 7.02 16.17 11.03
CA GLU A 93 7.16 17.62 10.88
C GLU A 93 6.52 18.38 12.06
N ASP A 94 5.37 17.92 12.56
CA ASP A 94 4.63 18.57 13.65
C ASP A 94 5.00 17.98 15.05
N LEU A 95 6.26 18.11 15.48
CA LEU A 95 6.75 17.55 16.76
C LEU A 95 5.99 18.05 18.01
N ASN A 96 5.51 19.30 17.99
CA ASN A 96 4.86 19.96 19.15
C ASN A 96 3.35 19.70 19.22
N ASN A 97 2.73 19.35 18.09
CA ASN A 97 1.30 19.07 17.97
C ASN A 97 1.13 17.65 17.41
N ARG A 98 1.68 16.66 18.12
CA ARG A 98 1.33 15.24 17.94
C ARG A 98 -0.13 15.03 18.36
N GLY A 99 -1.05 15.57 17.56
CA GLY A 99 -2.48 15.54 17.75
C GLY A 99 -3.10 15.15 16.42
N GLU A 100 -3.86 14.06 16.45
CA GLU A 100 -4.35 13.33 15.29
C GLU A 100 -5.06 14.21 14.25
N GLU A 101 -5.72 15.30 14.67
CA GLU A 101 -6.61 16.13 13.85
C GLU A 101 -6.03 16.60 12.50
N LYS A 102 -4.76 17.00 12.44
CA LYS A 102 -4.17 17.50 11.17
C LYS A 102 -3.81 16.39 10.19
N CYS A 103 -3.30 15.26 10.70
CA CYS A 103 -2.87 14.13 9.90
C CYS A 103 -3.96 13.05 9.75
N GLU A 104 -5.13 13.26 10.37
CA GLU A 104 -6.26 12.33 10.40
C GLU A 104 -6.73 11.99 8.99
N ALA A 105 -6.93 12.98 8.13
CA ALA A 105 -7.37 12.75 6.75
C ALA A 105 -6.39 11.84 5.97
N ILE A 106 -5.08 11.98 6.18
CA ILE A 106 -4.07 11.10 5.54
C ILE A 106 -4.14 9.70 6.14
N TYR A 107 -4.36 9.61 7.44
CA TYR A 107 -4.47 8.34 8.15
C TYR A 107 -5.71 7.55 7.74
N GLU A 108 -6.85 8.22 7.56
CA GLU A 108 -8.09 7.63 7.04
C GLU A 108 -7.88 7.06 5.64
N VAL A 109 -7.27 7.83 4.72
CA VAL A 109 -6.92 7.33 3.38
C VAL A 109 -6.01 6.11 3.45
N TYR A 110 -5.03 6.10 4.36
CA TYR A 110 -4.17 4.93 4.57
C TYR A 110 -4.96 3.72 5.10
N LYS A 111 -5.85 3.91 6.08
CA LYS A 111 -6.70 2.83 6.62
C LYS A 111 -7.60 2.24 5.56
N ASP A 112 -8.25 3.07 4.75
CA ASP A 112 -9.14 2.64 3.68
C ASP A 112 -8.36 1.85 2.62
N ALA A 113 -7.20 2.36 2.21
CA ALA A 113 -6.32 1.67 1.28
C ALA A 113 -5.80 0.34 1.85
N ALA A 114 -5.41 0.30 3.12
CA ALA A 114 -4.96 -0.91 3.79
C ALA A 114 -6.09 -1.95 3.89
N GLY A 115 -7.32 -1.51 4.18
CA GLY A 115 -8.51 -2.35 4.18
C GLY A 115 -8.81 -2.93 2.80
N ALA A 116 -8.74 -2.11 1.74
CA ALA A 116 -8.92 -2.56 0.36
C ALA A 116 -7.84 -3.55 -0.08
N TRP A 117 -6.58 -3.29 0.28
CA TRP A 117 -5.46 -4.20 0.01
C TRP A 117 -5.64 -5.53 0.74
N PHE A 118 -6.02 -5.52 2.02
CA PHE A 118 -6.24 -6.73 2.80
C PHE A 118 -7.45 -7.53 2.27
N ALA A 119 -8.50 -6.85 1.84
CA ALA A 119 -9.64 -7.49 1.19
C ALA A 119 -9.22 -8.26 -0.07
N LYS A 120 -8.30 -7.71 -0.88
CA LYS A 120 -7.80 -8.36 -2.10
C LYS A 120 -6.74 -9.43 -1.83
N TYR A 121 -5.72 -9.13 -1.03
CA TYR A 121 -4.52 -9.96 -0.88
C TYR A 121 -4.38 -10.69 0.46
N GLY A 122 -5.19 -10.34 1.47
CA GLY A 122 -5.17 -10.99 2.78
C GLY A 122 -5.51 -12.48 2.68
N ASP A 123 -4.96 -13.28 3.59
CA ASP A 123 -5.25 -14.71 3.76
C ASP A 123 -5.02 -15.62 2.52
N LEU A 124 -4.32 -15.13 1.49
CA LEU A 124 -3.96 -15.92 0.30
C LEU A 124 -2.81 -16.92 0.56
N GLY A 125 -2.22 -16.90 1.75
CA GLY A 125 -1.06 -17.71 2.10
C GLY A 125 0.28 -17.13 1.60
N PRO A 126 1.38 -17.87 1.76
CA PRO A 126 2.72 -17.40 1.43
C PRO A 126 2.98 -17.32 -0.08
N MET A 127 2.34 -18.18 -0.88
CA MET A 127 2.41 -18.17 -2.34
C MET A 127 1.08 -17.68 -2.92
N PRO A 128 0.98 -16.37 -3.22
CA PRO A 128 -0.26 -15.80 -3.76
C PRO A 128 -0.52 -16.29 -5.19
N ASP A 129 -1.67 -16.91 -5.40
CA ASP A 129 -2.13 -17.30 -6.73
C ASP A 129 -3.33 -16.44 -7.14
N VAL A 130 -3.38 -16.08 -8.43
CA VAL A 130 -4.48 -15.33 -9.04
C VAL A 130 -5.78 -16.10 -8.93
N LEU A 131 -5.72 -17.43 -8.99
CA LEU A 131 -6.89 -18.30 -8.83
C LEU A 131 -7.47 -18.22 -7.40
N PHE A 132 -6.62 -18.17 -6.37
CA PHE A 132 -7.09 -17.98 -4.99
C PHE A 132 -7.66 -16.58 -4.76
N ALA A 133 -7.04 -15.55 -5.33
CA ALA A 133 -7.57 -14.18 -5.28
C ALA A 133 -8.94 -14.07 -5.96
N PHE A 134 -9.10 -14.70 -7.12
CA PHE A 134 -10.37 -14.75 -7.83
C PHE A 134 -11.44 -15.52 -7.05
N THR A 135 -11.08 -16.68 -6.50
CA THR A 135 -11.98 -17.47 -5.66
C THR A 135 -12.41 -16.67 -4.43
N LYS A 136 -11.50 -15.94 -3.78
CA LYS A 136 -11.82 -15.05 -2.66
C LYS A 136 -12.81 -13.96 -3.07
N GLN A 137 -12.61 -13.33 -4.23
CA GLN A 137 -13.54 -12.34 -4.78
C GLN A 137 -14.93 -12.95 -5.03
N GLN A 138 -15.01 -14.16 -5.59
CA GLN A 138 -16.28 -14.85 -5.79
C GLN A 138 -17.01 -15.13 -4.48
N HIS A 139 -16.30 -15.61 -3.45
CA HIS A 139 -16.89 -15.84 -2.12
C HIS A 139 -17.47 -14.55 -1.55
N ARG A 140 -16.76 -13.43 -1.70
CA ARG A 140 -17.26 -12.11 -1.30
C ARG A 140 -18.54 -11.74 -2.05
N MET A 141 -18.56 -11.86 -3.38
CA MET A 141 -19.75 -11.52 -4.18
C MET A 141 -20.95 -12.41 -3.86
N ILE A 142 -20.73 -13.70 -3.62
CA ILE A 142 -21.79 -14.63 -3.20
C ILE A 142 -22.34 -14.24 -1.83
N TRP A 143 -21.46 -13.87 -0.89
CA TRP A 143 -21.85 -13.37 0.42
C TRP A 143 -22.66 -12.07 0.31
N GLU A 144 -22.20 -11.12 -0.50
CA GLU A 144 -22.86 -9.83 -0.70
C GLU A 144 -24.27 -10.00 -1.27
N ARG A 145 -24.44 -10.94 -2.21
CA ARG A 145 -25.74 -11.29 -2.75
C ARG A 145 -26.71 -11.82 -1.70
N ARG A 146 -26.22 -12.54 -0.68
CA ARG A 146 -27.07 -13.14 0.37
C ARG A 146 -27.41 -12.12 1.47
N HIS A 147 -26.40 -11.44 2.00
CA HIS A 147 -26.53 -10.68 3.23
C HIS A 147 -26.54 -9.16 3.04
N GLY A 148 -26.19 -8.64 1.86
CA GLY A 148 -26.05 -7.20 1.61
C GLY A 148 -24.58 -6.77 1.59
N PRO A 149 -24.27 -5.47 1.68
CA PRO A 149 -22.88 -5.00 1.65
C PRO A 149 -22.05 -5.57 2.81
N VAL A 150 -20.79 -5.90 2.56
CA VAL A 150 -19.89 -6.45 3.60
C VAL A 150 -19.84 -5.50 4.80
N GLY A 151 -20.16 -6.04 5.98
CA GLY A 151 -20.25 -5.28 7.23
C GLY A 151 -21.69 -5.04 7.73
N SER A 152 -22.74 -5.32 6.94
CA SER A 152 -24.13 -5.13 7.36
C SER A 152 -24.69 -6.21 8.31
N GLY A 153 -23.85 -7.17 8.74
CA GLY A 153 -24.29 -8.34 9.51
C GLY A 153 -24.96 -9.41 8.64
N MET A 154 -25.08 -10.63 9.17
CA MET A 154 -25.83 -11.69 8.49
C MET A 154 -27.33 -11.45 8.66
N LYS A 155 -28.08 -11.51 7.57
CA LYS A 155 -29.55 -11.65 7.66
C LYS A 155 -29.90 -12.88 8.48
N GLU A 156 -30.89 -12.75 9.35
CA GLU A 156 -31.44 -13.89 10.07
C GLU A 156 -32.10 -14.85 9.08
N ASP A 157 -31.76 -16.14 9.17
CA ASP A 157 -32.37 -17.17 8.34
C ASP A 157 -33.80 -17.41 8.83
N GLU A 158 -34.80 -16.84 8.15
CA GLU A 158 -36.23 -17.00 8.48
C GLU A 158 -36.68 -18.48 8.50
N PHE A 159 -35.90 -19.38 7.90
CA PHE A 159 -36.20 -20.82 7.77
C PHE A 159 -35.30 -21.74 8.61
N LYS A 160 -34.57 -21.21 9.61
CA LYS A 160 -33.78 -22.06 10.50
C LYS A 160 -34.71 -22.99 11.30
N VAL A 161 -34.72 -24.27 10.95
CA VAL A 161 -35.33 -25.32 11.75
C VAL A 161 -34.47 -25.46 13.02
N GLU A 162 -35.07 -25.23 14.19
CA GLU A 162 -34.38 -25.45 15.45
C GLU A 162 -34.07 -26.93 15.60
N ASP A 163 -32.78 -27.28 15.68
CA ASP A 163 -32.35 -28.64 15.97
C ASP A 163 -32.82 -29.01 17.39
N PRO A 164 -33.68 -30.04 17.56
CA PRO A 164 -34.22 -30.41 18.87
C PRO A 164 -33.15 -30.89 19.87
N ASP A 165 -31.96 -31.27 19.37
CA ASP A 165 -30.84 -31.79 20.15
C ASP A 165 -29.74 -30.76 20.45
N ALA A 166 -29.94 -29.49 20.10
CA ALA A 166 -28.96 -28.45 20.40
C ALA A 166 -28.83 -28.25 21.93
N PRO A 167 -27.61 -28.30 22.50
CA PRO A 167 -27.43 -28.08 23.93
C PRO A 167 -27.87 -26.65 24.27
N ARG A 168 -28.83 -26.53 25.20
CA ARG A 168 -29.34 -25.24 25.69
C ARG A 168 -28.14 -24.39 26.16
N LYS A 169 -27.94 -23.22 25.54
CA LYS A 169 -26.94 -22.26 26.01
C LYS A 169 -27.23 -21.95 27.48
N LYS A 170 -26.26 -22.23 28.37
CA LYS A 170 -26.35 -21.83 29.78
C LYS A 170 -26.39 -20.29 29.85
N PRO A 171 -27.13 -19.74 30.82
CA PRO A 171 -27.28 -18.29 31.00
C PRO A 171 -25.94 -17.61 31.27
#